data_AF-A0A2D4IWS6-F1
#
_entry.id   AF-A0A2D4IWS6-F1
#
_cell.length_a   1.000
_cell.length_b   1.000
_cell.length_c   1.000
_cell.angle_alpha   90.00
_cell.angle_beta   90.00
_cell.angle_gamma   90.00
#
_symmetry.space_group_name_H-M   'P 1'
#
loop_
_entity.id
_entity.type
_entity.pdbx_description
1 polymer ?
#
loop_
_entity_poly.entity_id
_entity_poly.type
_entity_poly.pdbx_seq_one_letter_code
_entity_poly.pdbx_strand_id
1 'polypeptide(L)'
;MPEFQKKTVHIKDPERVEEIICGLIKGGATKLQIITDFDMTLSRFTHNGKRCPTCHNIIDNCNLITKECRTKLFQLKEIYYAIEIDPSLTVEEKYPYMVEW
;
A
#
# COMPACT_ATOMS: atom_id res chain seq x y z
N MET A 1 0.93 12.12 -22.97
CA MET A 1 0.86 10.71 -22.52
C MET A 1 -0.56 10.40 -22.08
N PRO A 2 -1.36 9.61 -22.84
CA PRO A 2 -2.77 9.33 -22.54
C PRO A 2 -3.01 8.78 -21.12
N GLU A 3 -2.03 8.09 -20.56
CA GLU A 3 -2.05 7.51 -19.21
C GLU A 3 -2.23 8.57 -18.13
N PHE A 4 -1.65 9.77 -18.32
CA PHE A 4 -1.73 10.91 -17.40
C PHE A 4 -3.07 11.64 -17.45
N GLN A 5 -3.93 11.32 -18.43
CA GLN A 5 -5.26 11.93 -18.58
C GLN A 5 -6.37 11.14 -17.88
N LYS A 6 -6.04 10.03 -17.20
CA LYS A 6 -7.00 9.23 -16.44
C LYS A 6 -7.46 10.00 -15.20
N LYS A 7 -8.75 9.90 -14.87
CA LYS A 7 -9.36 10.53 -13.67
C LYS A 7 -8.74 10.10 -12.34
N THR A 8 -8.01 8.99 -12.32
CA THR A 8 -7.33 8.42 -11.16
C THR A 8 -5.92 8.99 -10.95
N VAL A 9 -5.44 9.86 -11.84
CA VAL A 9 -4.12 10.48 -11.77
C VAL A 9 -4.28 11.89 -11.22
N HIS A 10 -3.68 12.15 -10.07
CA HIS A 10 -3.69 13.46 -9.42
C HIS A 10 -2.24 13.92 -9.23
N ILE A 11 -1.88 15.03 -9.89
CA ILE A 11 -0.52 15.59 -9.86
C ILE A 11 -0.60 17.02 -9.35
N LYS A 12 0.12 17.31 -8.26
CA LYS A 12 0.15 18.65 -7.65
C LYS A 12 0.91 19.67 -8.51
N ASP A 13 2.03 19.24 -9.09
CA ASP A 13 2.95 20.08 -9.87
C ASP A 13 3.36 19.33 -11.15
N PRO A 14 2.65 19.54 -12.28
CA PRO A 14 2.91 18.83 -13.52
C PRO A 14 4.27 19.17 -14.14
N GLU A 15 4.70 20.42 -14.08
CA GLU A 15 5.98 20.87 -14.67
C GLU A 15 7.16 20.16 -14.00
N ARG A 16 7.17 20.09 -12.67
CA ARG A 16 8.20 19.35 -11.93
C ARG A 16 8.20 17.86 -12.26
N VAL A 17 7.03 17.24 -12.47
CA VAL A 17 6.95 15.82 -12.86
C VAL A 17 7.53 15.61 -14.26
N GLU A 18 7.28 16.53 -15.20
CA GLU A 18 7.86 16.48 -16.54
C GLU A 18 9.40 16.60 -16.51
N GLU A 19 9.95 17.48 -15.68
CA GLU A 19 11.40 17.60 -15.47
C GLU A 19 12.02 16.30 -14.93
N ILE A 20 11.38 15.68 -13.93
CA ILE A 20 11.81 14.40 -13.36
C ILE A 20 11.82 13.30 -14.43
N ILE A 21 10.72 13.16 -15.19
CA ILE A 21 10.61 12.16 -16.27
C ILE A 21 11.67 12.42 -17.35
N CYS A 22 11.90 13.68 -17.74
CA CYS A 22 12.97 14.04 -18.66
C CYS A 22 14.35 13.62 -18.13
N GLY A 23 14.60 13.77 -16.83
CA GLY A 23 15.81 13.30 -16.16
C GLY A 23 15.97 11.78 -16.24
N LEU A 24 14.90 11.02 -15.99
CA LEU A 24 14.89 9.56 -16.11
C LEU A 24 15.20 9.09 -17.53
N ILE A 25 14.59 9.73 -18.55
CA ILE A 25 14.85 9.43 -19.96
C ILE A 25 16.31 9.70 -20.34
N LYS A 26 16.87 10.85 -19.93
CA LYS A 26 18.28 11.20 -20.17
C LYS A 26 19.25 10.23 -19.49
N GLY A 27 18.88 9.70 -18.32
CA GLY A 27 19.70 8.76 -17.56
C GLY A 27 19.77 7.37 -18.21
N GLY A 28 18.68 6.93 -18.85
CA GLY A 28 18.59 5.62 -19.48
C GLY A 28 18.65 4.44 -18.49
N ALA A 29 18.63 3.22 -19.03
CA ALA A 29 18.55 2.00 -18.23
C ALA A 29 19.73 1.84 -17.25
N THR A 30 20.93 2.32 -17.60
CA THR A 30 22.13 2.19 -16.76
C THR A 30 22.08 3.03 -15.48
N LYS A 31 21.16 4.01 -15.40
CA LYS A 31 20.95 4.86 -14.23
C LYS A 31 19.60 4.65 -13.57
N LEU A 32 18.81 3.69 -14.03
CA LEU A 32 17.47 3.42 -13.51
C LEU A 32 17.51 2.26 -12.53
N GLN A 33 16.86 2.45 -11.38
CA GLN A 33 16.54 1.38 -10.42
C GLN A 33 15.10 1.59 -9.91
N ILE A 34 14.45 0.51 -9.49
CA ILE A 34 13.09 0.53 -8.98
C ILE A 34 13.12 0.09 -7.52
N ILE A 35 12.55 0.90 -6.63
CA ILE A 35 12.28 0.56 -5.24
C ILE A 35 10.76 0.68 -5.09
N THR A 36 10.11 -0.41 -4.70
CA THR A 36 8.64 -0.49 -4.62
C THR A 36 8.23 -1.30 -3.40
N ASP A 37 7.12 -0.90 -2.79
CA ASP A 37 6.37 -1.74 -1.86
C ASP A 37 5.64 -2.87 -2.62
N PHE A 38 5.10 -3.85 -1.91
CA PHE A 38 4.39 -5.00 -2.46
C PHE A 38 2.88 -4.94 -2.23
N ASP A 39 2.44 -4.97 -0.97
CA ASP A 39 1.02 -5.12 -0.65
C ASP A 39 0.23 -3.88 -1.04
N MET A 40 -0.84 -4.07 -1.82
CA MET A 40 -1.71 -3.00 -2.33
C MET A 40 -1.01 -2.02 -3.30
N THR A 41 0.28 -2.21 -3.59
CA THR A 41 1.07 -1.50 -4.60
C THR A 41 1.27 -2.35 -5.85
N LEU A 42 1.93 -3.51 -5.71
CA LEU A 42 2.04 -4.53 -6.76
C LEU A 42 0.85 -5.50 -6.74
N SER A 43 0.32 -5.79 -5.54
CA SER A 43 -0.92 -6.54 -5.38
C SER A 43 -2.14 -5.62 -5.48
N ARG A 44 -3.29 -6.14 -5.91
CA ARG A 44 -4.51 -5.34 -6.06
C ARG A 44 -5.06 -4.96 -4.68
N PHE A 45 -5.62 -3.75 -4.58
CA PHE A 45 -6.35 -3.34 -3.39
C PHE A 45 -7.72 -4.04 -3.27
N THR A 46 -8.52 -4.02 -4.33
CA THR A 46 -9.83 -4.67 -4.41
C THR A 46 -10.01 -5.40 -5.75
N HIS A 47 -10.90 -6.40 -5.74
CA HIS A 47 -11.33 -7.09 -6.94
C HIS A 47 -12.82 -7.46 -6.81
N ASN A 48 -13.63 -7.09 -7.80
CA ASN A 48 -15.09 -7.32 -7.83
C ASN A 48 -15.80 -6.83 -6.54
N GLY A 49 -15.43 -5.65 -6.06
CA GLY A 49 -16.02 -5.04 -4.86
C GLY A 49 -15.57 -5.65 -3.53
N LYS A 50 -14.68 -6.65 -3.54
CA LYS A 50 -14.13 -7.26 -2.32
C LYS A 50 -12.67 -6.87 -2.13
N ARG A 51 -12.25 -6.67 -0.87
CA ARG A 51 -10.85 -6.39 -0.52
C ARG A 51 -9.98 -7.61 -0.81
N CYS A 52 -8.85 -7.41 -1.48
CA CYS A 52 -7.87 -8.46 -1.70
C CYS A 52 -6.98 -8.66 -0.46
N PRO A 53 -6.49 -9.89 -0.22
CA PRO A 53 -5.63 -10.18 0.92
C PRO A 53 -4.23 -9.55 0.74
N THR A 54 -3.67 -9.08 1.84
CA THR A 54 -2.22 -8.81 1.98
C THR A 54 -1.44 -10.13 2.10
N CYS A 55 -0.10 -10.08 2.08
CA CYS A 55 0.75 -11.22 2.40
C CYS A 55 0.36 -11.89 3.74
N HIS A 56 0.11 -11.10 4.78
CA HIS A 56 -0.36 -11.59 6.08
C HIS A 56 -1.74 -12.28 5.95
N ASN A 57 -2.70 -11.64 5.27
CA ASN A 57 -4.04 -12.21 5.14
C ASN A 57 -4.09 -13.48 4.29
N ILE A 58 -3.08 -13.78 3.47
CA ILE A 58 -2.96 -15.09 2.81
C ILE A 58 -2.76 -16.20 3.85
N ILE A 59 -1.90 -15.96 4.86
CA ILE A 59 -1.66 -16.90 5.96
C ILE A 59 -2.87 -16.95 6.90
N ASP A 60 -3.37 -15.78 7.33
CA ASP A 60 -4.54 -15.72 8.24
C ASP A 60 -5.72 -16.50 7.67
N ASN A 61 -5.86 -16.49 6.34
CA ASN A 61 -6.98 -17.13 5.67
C ASN A 61 -6.75 -18.58 5.23
N CYS A 62 -5.54 -19.11 5.36
CA CYS A 62 -5.23 -20.46 4.90
C CYS A 62 -5.88 -21.54 5.79
N ASN A 63 -5.97 -22.77 5.28
CA ASN A 63 -6.64 -23.89 5.98
C ASN A 63 -5.84 -24.43 7.19
N LEU A 64 -4.60 -23.98 7.38
CA LEU A 64 -3.76 -24.38 8.51
C LEU A 64 -4.04 -23.55 9.77
N ILE A 65 -4.66 -22.38 9.62
CA ILE A 65 -5.02 -21.50 10.73
C ILE A 65 -6.41 -21.90 11.26
N THR A 66 -6.48 -22.20 12.56
CA THR A 66 -7.74 -22.55 13.22
C THR A 66 -8.73 -21.39 13.16
N LYS A 67 -10.03 -21.71 13.21
CA LYS A 67 -11.08 -20.69 13.23
C LYS A 67 -10.92 -19.71 14.39
N GLU A 68 -10.54 -20.22 15.57
CA GLU A 68 -10.30 -19.39 16.76
C GLU A 68 -9.14 -18.40 16.54
N CYS A 69 -8.02 -18.87 15.99
CA CYS A 69 -6.87 -18.02 15.68
C CYS A 69 -7.24 -16.93 14.67
N ARG A 70 -7.98 -17.29 13.62
CA ARG A 70 -8.48 -16.33 12.63
C ARG A 70 -9.37 -15.25 13.23
N THR A 71 -10.24 -15.62 14.18
CA THR A 71 -11.06 -14.64 14.90
C THR A 71 -10.21 -13.67 15.70
N LYS A 72 -9.17 -14.14 16.39
CA LYS A 72 -8.23 -13.29 17.14
C LYS A 72 -7.43 -12.35 16.22
N LEU A 73 -6.92 -12.88 15.10
CA LEU A 73 -6.20 -12.09 14.09
C LEU A 73 -7.09 -11.01 13.46
N PHE A 74 -8.35 -11.36 13.18
CA PHE A 74 -9.33 -10.38 12.71
C PHE A 74 -9.59 -9.28 13.74
N GLN A 75 -9.74 -9.62 15.02
CA GLN A 75 -9.91 -8.64 16.09
C GLN A 75 -8.70 -7.72 16.25
N LEU A 76 -7.47 -8.26 16.17
CA LEU A 76 -6.24 -7.46 16.18
C LEU A 76 -6.23 -6.48 15.01
N LYS A 77 -6.53 -6.95 13.79
CA LYS A 77 -6.60 -6.11 12.59
C LYS A 77 -7.62 -4.98 12.73
N GLU A 78 -8.82 -5.26 13.24
CA GLU A 78 -9.85 -4.23 13.41
C GLU A 78 -9.39 -3.08 14.33
N ILE A 79 -8.60 -3.39 15.36
CA ILE A 79 -8.04 -2.39 16.28
C ILE A 79 -6.91 -1.62 15.60
N TYR A 80 -5.87 -2.32 15.13
CA TYR A 80 -4.64 -1.67 14.69
C TYR A 80 -4.74 -1.05 13.31
N TYR A 81 -5.50 -1.64 12.38
CA TYR A 81 -5.72 -1.02 11.06
C TYR A 81 -6.48 0.30 11.18
N ALA A 82 -7.41 0.41 12.14
CA ALA A 82 -8.10 1.68 12.41
C ALA A 82 -7.13 2.78 12.86
N ILE A 83 -6.14 2.43 13.69
CA ILE A 83 -5.07 3.33 14.13
C ILE A 83 -4.12 3.67 12.96
N GLU A 84 -3.73 2.67 12.16
CA GLU A 84 -2.83 2.83 11.00
C GLU A 84 -3.35 3.91 10.04
N ILE A 85 -4.65 3.85 9.71
CA ILE A 85 -5.26 4.76 8.73
C ILE A 85 -5.84 6.04 9.35
N ASP A 86 -5.76 6.22 10.66
CA ASP A 86 -6.36 7.37 11.35
C ASP A 86 -5.69 8.68 10.86
N PRO A 87 -6.41 9.60 10.21
CA PRO A 87 -5.82 10.84 9.70
C PRO A 87 -5.51 11.86 10.81
N SER A 88 -6.01 11.66 12.03
CA SER A 88 -5.80 12.55 13.17
C SER A 88 -4.49 12.29 13.93
N LEU A 89 -3.93 11.09 13.78
CA LEU A 89 -2.67 10.69 14.41
C LEU A 89 -1.49 10.92 13.48
N THR A 90 -0.39 11.41 14.05
CA THR A 90 0.90 11.54 13.38
C THR A 90 1.55 10.16 13.18
N VAL A 91 2.57 10.10 12.32
CA VAL A 91 3.31 8.85 12.07
C VAL A 91 4.02 8.39 13.34
N GLU A 92 4.54 9.34 14.12
CA GLU A 92 5.26 9.12 15.37
C GLU A 92 4.33 8.53 16.44
N GLU A 93 3.09 9.01 16.51
CA GLU A 93 2.07 8.48 17.43
C GLU A 93 1.62 7.07 17.03
N LYS A 94 1.56 6.76 15.74
CA LYS A 94 1.17 5.43 15.23
C LYS A 94 2.26 4.38 15.41
N TYR A 95 3.53 4.80 15.36
CA TYR A 95 4.68 3.90 15.37
C TYR A 95 4.65 2.82 16.49
N PRO A 96 4.46 3.15 17.78
CA PRO A 96 4.43 2.13 18.82
C PRO A 96 3.31 1.09 18.64
N TYR A 97 2.15 1.50 18.11
CA TYR A 97 1.04 0.59 17.84
C TYR A 97 1.34 -0.37 16.68
N MET A 98 2.09 0.08 15.67
CA MET A 98 2.52 -0.79 14.56
C MET A 98 3.59 -1.80 14.99
N VAL A 99 4.30 -1.54 16.09
CA VAL A 99 5.21 -2.52 16.71
C VAL A 99 4.46 -3.51 17.60
N GLU A 100 3.38 -3.06 18.25
CA GLU A 100 2.53 -3.90 19.09
C GLU A 100 1.67 -4.87 18.26
N TRP A 101 1.25 -4.44 17.06
CA TRP A 101 0.50 -5.25 16.09
C TRP A 101 1.35 -6.35 15.45
#